data_AF-A0AAV2M9A5-F1
#
_entry.id   AF-A0AAV2M9A5-F1
#
_cell.length_a   1.000
_cell.length_b   1.000
_cell.length_c   1.000
_cell.angle_alpha   90.00
_cell.angle_beta   90.00
_cell.angle_gamma   90.00
#
_symmetry.space_group_name_H-M   'P 1'
#
loop_
_entity.id
_entity.type
_entity.pdbx_description
1 polymer ?
#
loop_
_entity_poly.entity_id
_entity_poly.type
_entity_poly.pdbx_seq_one_letter_code
_entity_poly.pdbx_strand_id
1 'polypeptide(L)'
;MEADVLTCFPSDIDSATVNNTVNVFQLWRKFDLKHQQHQQHQQHQQHQPHPRERAANMRLSELLSITVCIVLLLGIAPAARQPQDVRCGACRALVDEMEWAISQVDPKKTVQTGSFRINPDGSQSIREVPLARSEGNLLDLLEVVCERMEDYGEVSDSSERKTYIRIKSRSGDGLDLSEATLDSRVSAGLKFACETIVEQHEDEMIEFFSHEMENVKDHLCSRRTDLCDRALNLPHDEL
;
A
#
# COMPACT_ATOMS: atom_id res chain seq x y z
N MET A 1 0.77 -7.48 -54.94
CA MET A 1 -0.07 -6.29 -54.65
C MET A 1 0.76 -5.37 -53.78
N GLU A 2 1.16 -4.24 -54.39
CA GLU A 2 1.71 -2.99 -53.83
C GLU A 2 3.05 -3.06 -53.07
N ALA A 3 4.02 -2.16 -53.26
CA ALA A 3 4.03 -0.83 -53.90
C ALA A 3 5.44 -0.52 -54.47
N ASP A 4 5.50 0.40 -55.43
CA ASP A 4 6.69 0.73 -56.24
C ASP A 4 6.89 2.26 -56.32
N VAL A 5 8.18 2.68 -56.33
CA VAL A 5 8.78 3.87 -56.99
C VAL A 5 8.45 5.29 -56.44
N LEU A 6 9.27 6.36 -56.49
CA LEU A 6 10.70 6.72 -56.61
C LEU A 6 10.72 8.26 -56.87
N THR A 7 11.83 8.94 -56.57
CA THR A 7 12.37 10.21 -57.14
C THR A 7 12.06 11.59 -56.53
N CYS A 8 13.08 12.46 -56.68
CA CYS A 8 13.32 13.79 -56.09
C CYS A 8 13.29 14.94 -57.13
N PHE A 9 13.19 16.19 -56.62
CA PHE A 9 13.59 17.53 -57.17
C PHE A 9 12.91 18.04 -58.47
N PRO A 10 12.66 19.37 -58.66
CA PRO A 10 13.63 20.52 -58.76
C PRO A 10 13.19 21.81 -57.99
N SER A 11 13.98 22.80 -57.54
CA SER A 11 14.92 23.80 -58.11
C SER A 11 14.33 24.97 -58.95
N ASP A 12 14.34 26.16 -58.32
CA ASP A 12 14.54 27.57 -58.77
C ASP A 12 13.76 28.22 -59.94
N ILE A 13 13.22 29.44 -59.68
CA ILE A 13 12.95 30.50 -60.67
C ILE A 13 13.26 31.92 -60.08
N ASP A 14 14.06 32.68 -60.84
CA ASP A 14 14.60 34.06 -60.67
C ASP A 14 13.57 35.20 -60.47
N SER A 15 13.79 36.30 -59.72
CA SER A 15 14.84 37.37 -59.71
C SER A 15 14.64 38.52 -60.73
N ALA A 16 13.53 39.26 -60.64
CA ALA A 16 13.34 40.54 -61.38
C ALA A 16 12.44 41.60 -60.68
N THR A 17 12.33 41.58 -59.35
CA THR A 17 11.48 42.54 -58.58
C THR A 17 12.19 43.16 -57.37
N VAL A 18 13.53 43.30 -57.41
CA VAL A 18 14.33 43.51 -56.19
C VAL A 18 14.66 44.98 -55.87
N ASN A 19 14.73 45.90 -56.84
CA ASN A 19 15.31 47.23 -56.53
C ASN A 19 14.39 48.22 -55.78
N ASN A 20 13.06 48.09 -55.88
CA ASN A 20 12.14 49.01 -55.18
C ASN A 20 11.75 48.53 -53.77
N THR A 21 11.99 47.25 -53.46
CA THR A 21 11.73 46.67 -52.13
C THR A 21 12.88 46.90 -51.15
N VAL A 22 14.13 46.97 -51.61
CA VAL A 22 15.31 47.16 -50.74
C VAL A 22 15.25 48.49 -49.96
N ASN A 23 14.80 49.59 -50.56
CA ASN A 23 14.69 50.88 -49.87
C ASN A 23 13.61 50.91 -48.79
N VAL A 24 12.47 50.25 -49.03
CA VAL A 24 11.38 50.14 -48.05
C VAL A 24 11.82 49.25 -46.88
N PHE A 25 12.50 48.14 -47.15
CA PHE A 25 13.02 47.24 -46.11
C PHE A 25 14.08 47.90 -45.23
N GLN A 26 14.97 48.74 -45.78
CA GLN A 26 15.95 49.46 -44.97
C GLN A 26 15.31 50.51 -44.05
N LEU A 27 14.26 51.21 -44.52
CA LEU A 27 13.52 52.15 -43.68
C LEU A 27 12.70 51.44 -42.61
N TRP A 28 12.08 50.31 -42.92
CA TRP A 28 11.37 49.48 -41.95
C TRP A 28 12.30 48.92 -40.88
N ARG A 29 13.49 48.40 -41.25
CA ARG A 29 14.50 47.96 -40.27
C ARG A 29 14.95 49.08 -39.34
N LYS A 30 15.12 50.31 -39.84
CA LYS A 30 15.49 51.46 -38.99
C LYS A 30 14.36 51.86 -38.04
N PHE A 31 13.11 51.76 -38.49
CA PHE A 31 11.93 52.03 -37.65
C PHE A 31 11.77 50.96 -36.56
N ASP A 32 11.90 49.67 -36.91
CA ASP A 32 11.85 48.56 -35.96
C ASP A 32 12.96 48.63 -34.91
N LEU A 33 14.21 48.90 -35.32
CA LEU A 33 15.33 49.00 -34.36
C LEU A 33 15.09 50.13 -33.34
N LYS A 34 14.55 51.26 -33.81
CA LYS A 34 14.25 52.43 -32.95
C LYS A 34 13.07 52.14 -32.03
N HIS A 35 12.07 51.41 -32.52
CA HIS A 35 10.92 50.98 -31.72
C HIS A 35 11.34 49.96 -30.65
N GLN A 36 12.21 49.02 -30.99
CA GLN A 36 12.71 47.98 -30.09
C GLN A 36 13.61 48.56 -28.99
N GLN A 37 14.46 49.54 -29.30
CA GLN A 37 15.25 50.27 -28.28
C GLN A 37 14.36 51.09 -27.33
N HIS A 38 13.29 51.71 -27.83
CA HIS A 38 12.36 52.48 -27.01
C HIS A 38 11.55 51.56 -26.07
N GLN A 39 11.16 50.37 -26.54
CA GLN A 39 10.51 49.35 -25.71
C GLN A 39 11.43 48.81 -24.60
N GLN A 40 12.72 48.58 -24.88
CA GLN A 40 13.68 48.13 -23.86
C GLN A 40 13.93 49.18 -22.76
N HIS A 41 14.02 50.46 -23.13
CA HIS A 41 14.18 51.53 -22.13
C HIS A 41 12.91 51.72 -21.27
N GLN A 42 11.72 51.53 -21.84
CA GLN A 42 10.46 51.60 -21.09
C GLN A 42 10.29 50.43 -20.11
N GLN A 43 10.71 49.21 -20.47
CA GLN A 43 10.65 48.06 -19.56
C GLN A 43 11.59 48.19 -18.35
N HIS A 44 12.80 48.75 -18.54
CA HIS A 44 13.73 48.95 -17.42
C HIS A 44 13.28 50.06 -16.45
N GLN A 45 12.53 51.07 -16.92
CA GLN A 45 12.03 52.15 -16.06
C GLN A 45 10.79 51.74 -15.24
N GLN A 46 10.03 50.72 -15.66
CA GLN A 46 8.82 50.28 -14.94
C GLN A 46 9.07 49.27 -13.80
N HIS A 47 10.30 48.82 -13.56
CA HIS A 47 10.62 47.77 -12.58
C HIS A 47 11.63 48.15 -11.48
N GLN A 48 11.85 49.44 -11.23
CA GLN A 48 12.51 49.86 -9.99
C GLN A 48 11.46 50.21 -8.91
N PRO A 49 11.15 49.30 -7.96
CA PRO A 49 10.23 49.60 -6.87
C PRO A 49 10.85 50.63 -5.92
N HIS A 50 9.99 51.50 -5.39
CA HIS A 50 10.36 52.57 -4.47
C HIS A 50 11.04 51.99 -3.21
N PRO A 51 12.01 52.67 -2.57
CA PRO A 51 12.75 52.13 -1.43
C PRO A 51 11.89 51.69 -0.22
N ARG A 52 10.64 52.16 -0.11
CA ARG A 52 9.68 51.69 0.91
C ARG A 52 9.04 50.33 0.57
N GLU A 53 8.86 50.00 -0.70
CA GLU A 53 8.28 48.72 -1.13
C GLU A 53 9.29 47.57 -1.00
N ARG A 54 10.59 47.86 -1.17
CA ARG A 54 11.66 46.86 -0.97
C ARG A 54 11.69 46.32 0.46
N ALA A 55 11.44 47.17 1.46
CA ALA A 55 11.39 46.76 2.86
C ALA A 55 10.16 45.88 3.16
N ALA A 56 9.00 46.18 2.57
CA ALA A 56 7.79 45.38 2.73
C ALA A 56 7.90 44.01 2.04
N ASN A 57 8.49 43.96 0.84
CA ASN A 57 8.70 42.73 0.08
C ASN A 57 9.71 41.79 0.76
N MET A 58 10.72 42.34 1.46
CA MET A 58 11.64 41.56 2.28
C MET A 58 10.93 40.91 3.46
N ARG A 59 10.00 41.60 4.12
CA ARG A 59 9.20 41.02 5.22
C ARG A 59 8.22 39.95 4.74
N LEU A 60 7.65 40.09 3.55
CA LEU A 60 6.73 39.10 2.96
C LEU A 60 7.45 37.83 2.53
N SER A 61 8.68 37.95 2.00
CA SER A 61 9.54 36.81 1.66
C SER A 61 9.94 36.00 2.89
N GLU A 62 10.29 36.66 4.00
CA GLU A 62 10.61 35.99 5.27
C GLU A 62 9.38 35.25 5.83
N LEU A 63 8.19 35.87 5.79
CA LEU A 63 6.95 35.23 6.23
C LEU A 63 6.57 34.03 5.34
N LEU A 64 6.73 34.13 4.02
CA LEU A 64 6.52 33.01 3.09
C LEU A 64 7.48 31.86 3.36
N SER A 65 8.76 32.16 3.58
CA SER A 65 9.77 31.15 3.89
C SER A 65 9.48 30.45 5.22
N ILE A 66 9.11 31.21 6.26
CA ILE A 66 8.75 30.64 7.57
C ILE A 66 7.50 29.75 7.45
N THR A 67 6.50 30.18 6.67
CA THR A 67 5.28 29.40 6.44
C THR A 67 5.58 28.08 5.72
N VAL A 68 6.43 28.11 4.68
CA VAL A 68 6.87 26.89 3.97
C VAL A 68 7.65 25.96 4.90
N CYS A 69 8.56 26.49 5.73
CA CYS A 69 9.28 25.69 6.73
C CYS A 69 8.35 25.06 7.76
N ILE A 70 7.33 25.78 8.25
CA ILE A 70 6.35 25.24 9.20
C ILE A 70 5.52 24.13 8.55
N VAL A 71 5.08 24.29 7.30
CA VAL A 71 4.34 23.24 6.57
C VAL A 71 5.20 21.98 6.36
N LEU A 72 6.47 22.14 6.03
CA LEU A 72 7.42 21.02 5.89
C LEU A 72 7.68 20.30 7.22
N LEU A 73 7.77 21.04 8.33
CA LEU A 73 7.96 20.47 9.67
C LEU A 73 6.68 19.78 10.20
N LEU A 74 5.50 20.33 9.89
CA LEU A 74 4.21 19.73 10.26
C LEU A 74 3.83 18.52 9.41
N GLY A 75 4.45 18.34 8.23
CA GLY A 75 4.26 17.17 7.36
C GLY A 75 4.95 15.89 7.88
N ILE A 76 5.80 15.99 8.90
CA ILE A 76 6.41 14.84 9.57
C ILE A 76 5.58 14.50 10.81
N ALA A 77 4.30 14.17 10.62
CA ALA A 77 3.58 13.45 11.66
C ALA A 77 4.18 12.04 11.73
N PRO A 78 4.57 11.51 12.90
CA PRO A 78 4.77 10.07 13.02
C PRO A 78 3.46 9.42 12.60
N ALA A 79 3.51 8.56 11.58
CA ALA A 79 2.38 7.74 11.20
C ALA A 79 1.80 7.13 12.47
N ALA A 80 0.51 7.35 12.72
CA ALA A 80 -0.20 6.74 13.83
C ALA A 80 0.07 5.23 13.76
N ARG A 81 0.85 4.68 14.71
CA ARG A 81 1.19 3.24 14.77
C ARG A 81 -0.02 2.36 15.12
N GLN A 82 -1.10 2.98 15.60
CA GLN A 82 -2.31 2.31 16.08
C GLN A 82 -2.99 1.33 15.09
N PRO A 83 -3.05 1.56 13.75
CA PRO A 83 -3.69 0.62 12.83
C PRO A 83 -2.89 -0.67 12.63
N GLN A 84 -1.56 -0.62 12.80
CA GLN A 84 -0.69 -1.78 12.56
C GLN A 84 -0.76 -2.76 13.74
N ASP A 85 -0.90 -2.26 14.97
CA ASP A 85 -0.97 -3.08 16.18
C ASP A 85 -2.20 -4.01 16.17
N VAL A 86 -3.37 -3.49 15.80
CA VAL A 86 -4.62 -4.28 15.68
C VAL A 86 -4.51 -5.34 14.58
N ARG A 87 -3.95 -4.97 13.42
CA ARG A 87 -3.76 -5.92 12.31
C ARG A 87 -2.78 -7.03 12.65
N CYS A 88 -1.69 -6.70 13.34
CA CYS A 88 -0.74 -7.70 13.82
C CYS A 88 -1.39 -8.64 14.84
N GLY A 89 -2.15 -8.09 15.79
CA GLY A 89 -2.94 -8.87 16.76
C GLY A 89 -3.93 -9.81 16.08
N ALA A 90 -4.71 -9.29 15.12
CA ALA A 90 -5.68 -10.07 14.36
C ALA A 90 -5.01 -11.18 13.55
N CYS A 91 -3.87 -10.92 12.89
CA CYS A 91 -3.14 -11.97 12.16
C CYS A 91 -2.65 -13.08 13.09
N ARG A 92 -2.08 -12.72 14.25
CA ARG A 92 -1.61 -13.73 15.21
C ARG A 92 -2.74 -14.57 15.77
N ALA A 93 -3.86 -13.93 16.14
CA ALA A 93 -5.08 -14.60 16.58
C ALA A 93 -5.66 -15.51 15.49
N LEU A 94 -5.70 -15.05 14.24
CA LEU A 94 -6.14 -15.82 13.09
C LEU A 94 -5.31 -17.09 12.92
N VAL A 95 -3.98 -17.00 13.00
CA VAL A 95 -3.10 -18.17 12.92
C VAL A 95 -3.35 -19.13 14.07
N ASP A 96 -3.48 -18.63 15.30
CA ASP A 96 -3.78 -19.44 16.49
C ASP A 96 -5.08 -20.23 16.37
N GLU A 97 -6.12 -19.60 15.83
CA GLU A 97 -7.42 -20.21 15.65
C GLU A 97 -7.44 -21.17 14.44
N MET A 98 -6.68 -20.88 13.38
CA MET A 98 -6.51 -21.80 12.24
C MET A 98 -5.78 -23.07 12.65
N GLU A 99 -4.64 -22.96 13.34
CA GLU A 99 -3.89 -24.12 13.85
C GLU A 99 -4.76 -24.98 14.77
N TRP A 100 -5.56 -24.34 15.63
CA TRP A 100 -6.51 -25.05 16.47
C TRP A 100 -7.61 -25.72 15.65
N ALA A 101 -8.29 -24.99 14.76
CA ALA A 101 -9.39 -25.55 13.96
C ALA A 101 -8.95 -26.72 13.09
N ILE A 102 -7.75 -26.65 12.50
CA ILE A 102 -7.13 -27.75 11.75
C ILE A 102 -6.91 -28.97 12.68
N SER A 103 -6.43 -28.75 13.91
CA SER A 103 -6.21 -29.83 14.88
C SER A 103 -7.49 -30.55 15.33
N GLN A 104 -8.65 -29.89 15.20
CA GLN A 104 -9.95 -30.47 15.51
C GLN A 104 -10.49 -31.36 14.38
N VAL A 105 -9.92 -31.30 13.17
CA VAL A 105 -10.32 -32.16 12.06
C VAL A 105 -9.71 -33.56 12.24
N ASP A 106 -10.52 -34.59 12.00
CA ASP A 106 -10.07 -35.98 12.08
C ASP A 106 -8.93 -36.24 11.07
N PRO A 107 -7.72 -36.62 11.53
CA PRO A 107 -6.56 -36.81 10.66
C PRO A 107 -6.71 -37.99 9.69
N LYS A 108 -7.68 -38.89 9.92
CA LYS A 108 -7.98 -40.01 9.03
C LYS A 108 -8.94 -39.63 7.89
N LYS A 109 -9.61 -38.48 7.98
CA LYS A 109 -10.51 -38.03 6.91
C LYS A 109 -9.69 -37.48 5.76
N THR A 110 -9.99 -37.96 4.58
CA THR A 110 -9.36 -37.57 3.33
C THR A 110 -10.42 -37.12 2.32
N VAL A 111 -10.00 -36.31 1.36
CA VAL A 111 -10.79 -35.91 0.22
C VAL A 111 -10.04 -36.21 -1.07
N GLN A 112 -10.79 -36.57 -2.11
CA GLN A 112 -10.26 -36.79 -3.44
C GLN A 112 -10.20 -35.46 -4.18
N THR A 113 -8.98 -35.00 -4.49
CA THR A 113 -8.71 -33.82 -5.31
C THR A 113 -8.18 -34.30 -6.65
N GLY A 114 -8.78 -33.88 -7.75
CA GLY A 114 -8.38 -34.35 -9.07
C GLY A 114 -8.60 -33.32 -10.16
N SER A 115 -7.86 -33.49 -11.25
CA SER A 115 -8.09 -32.73 -12.46
C SER A 115 -9.38 -33.22 -13.12
N PHE A 116 -10.27 -32.31 -13.54
CA PHE A 116 -11.43 -32.66 -14.38
C PHE A 116 -11.03 -33.26 -15.75
N ARG A 117 -9.73 -33.25 -16.09
CA ARG A 117 -9.24 -33.81 -17.34
C ARG A 117 -9.13 -35.33 -17.25
N ILE A 118 -9.86 -35.98 -18.15
CA ILE A 118 -9.76 -37.41 -18.42
C ILE A 118 -8.53 -37.64 -19.28
N ASN A 119 -7.68 -38.56 -18.87
CA ASN A 119 -6.52 -39.02 -19.61
C ASN A 119 -6.96 -39.72 -20.90
N PRO A 120 -6.09 -39.82 -21.92
CA PRO A 120 -6.42 -40.52 -23.17
C PRO A 120 -6.84 -41.99 -23.02
N ASP A 121 -6.50 -42.63 -21.90
CA ASP A 121 -6.89 -44.00 -21.54
C ASP A 121 -8.26 -44.10 -20.84
N GLY A 122 -8.95 -42.98 -20.66
CA GLY A 122 -10.24 -42.91 -19.96
C GLY A 122 -10.15 -42.83 -18.43
N SER A 123 -8.93 -42.84 -17.86
CA SER A 123 -8.72 -42.66 -16.42
C SER A 123 -8.75 -41.17 -16.04
N GLN A 124 -9.00 -40.85 -14.77
CA GLN A 124 -8.91 -39.50 -14.24
C GLN A 124 -7.76 -39.44 -13.23
N SER A 125 -6.96 -38.37 -13.26
CA SER A 125 -5.90 -38.15 -12.27
C SER A 125 -6.51 -37.62 -10.97
N ILE A 126 -6.76 -38.54 -10.04
CA ILE A 126 -7.29 -38.25 -8.71
C ILE A 126 -6.19 -38.48 -7.68
N ARG A 127 -5.99 -37.52 -6.79
CA ARG A 127 -5.07 -37.57 -5.65
C ARG A 127 -5.87 -37.47 -4.37
N GLU A 128 -5.51 -38.28 -3.39
CA GLU A 128 -6.09 -38.21 -2.06
C GLU A 128 -5.27 -37.25 -1.18
N VAL A 129 -5.94 -36.33 -0.49
CA VAL A 129 -5.32 -35.37 0.44
C VAL A 129 -6.04 -35.39 1.79
N PRO A 130 -5.35 -35.09 2.91
CA PRO A 130 -6.02 -34.93 4.20
C PRO A 130 -7.08 -33.82 4.12
N LEU A 131 -8.28 -34.08 4.64
CA LEU A 131 -9.37 -33.09 4.66
C LEU A 131 -8.94 -31.82 5.40
N ALA A 132 -8.26 -31.99 6.55
CA ALA A 132 -7.83 -30.91 7.43
C ALA A 132 -7.01 -29.81 6.74
N ARG A 133 -6.26 -30.18 5.70
CA ARG A 133 -5.38 -29.29 4.94
C ARG A 133 -5.74 -29.21 3.46
N SER A 134 -6.95 -29.64 3.10
CA SER A 134 -7.46 -29.44 1.74
C SER A 134 -7.86 -27.98 1.57
N GLU A 135 -7.55 -27.40 0.40
CA GLU A 135 -7.82 -25.99 0.08
C GLU A 135 -9.27 -25.58 0.41
N GLY A 136 -10.25 -26.37 -0.02
CA GLY A 136 -11.66 -26.10 0.29
C GLY A 136 -11.95 -26.04 1.79
N ASN A 137 -11.43 -27.00 2.58
CA ASN A 137 -11.62 -26.98 4.03
C ASN A 137 -10.91 -25.78 4.69
N LEU A 138 -9.72 -25.41 4.21
CA LEU A 138 -8.99 -24.27 4.74
C LEU A 138 -9.73 -22.94 4.45
N LEU A 139 -10.30 -22.78 3.25
CA LEU A 139 -11.15 -21.63 2.91
C LEU A 139 -12.36 -21.53 3.84
N ASP A 140 -13.06 -22.65 4.06
CA ASP A 140 -14.20 -22.70 4.98
C ASP A 140 -13.79 -22.32 6.43
N LEU A 141 -12.60 -22.77 6.87
CA LEU A 141 -12.08 -22.44 8.21
C LEU A 141 -11.73 -20.97 8.36
N LEU A 142 -11.19 -20.31 7.32
CA LEU A 142 -10.81 -18.89 7.37
C LEU A 142 -12.01 -18.00 7.68
N GLU A 143 -13.18 -18.28 7.09
CA GLU A 143 -14.43 -17.56 7.39
C GLU A 143 -14.86 -17.75 8.85
N VAL A 144 -14.84 -18.98 9.34
CA VAL A 144 -15.28 -19.32 10.71
C VAL A 144 -14.33 -18.76 11.77
N VAL A 145 -13.03 -18.72 11.48
CA VAL A 145 -12.03 -18.25 12.44
C VAL A 145 -12.18 -16.76 12.72
N CYS A 146 -12.51 -15.93 11.72
CA CYS A 146 -12.68 -14.49 11.98
C CYS A 146 -13.86 -14.18 12.91
N GLU A 147 -14.88 -15.05 12.97
CA GLU A 147 -15.94 -14.94 13.98
C GLU A 147 -15.42 -15.13 15.42
N ARG A 148 -14.32 -15.86 15.62
CA ARG A 148 -13.72 -16.10 16.94
C ARG A 148 -12.96 -14.91 17.51
N MET A 149 -12.82 -13.82 16.76
CA MET A 149 -12.18 -12.60 17.26
C MET A 149 -12.92 -11.97 18.45
N GLU A 150 -14.19 -12.32 18.68
CA GLU A 150 -14.93 -11.95 19.89
C GLU A 150 -14.43 -12.64 21.19
N ASP A 151 -13.59 -13.65 21.06
CA ASP A 151 -12.96 -14.35 22.18
C ASP A 151 -11.63 -13.72 22.59
N TYR A 152 -11.23 -12.62 21.94
CA TYR A 152 -9.99 -11.90 22.18
C TYR A 152 -10.26 -10.53 22.83
N GLY A 153 -9.35 -10.14 23.73
CA GLY A 153 -9.37 -8.86 24.44
C GLY A 153 -8.04 -8.14 24.35
N GLU A 154 -8.06 -6.84 24.68
CA GLU A 154 -6.87 -6.00 24.71
C GLU A 154 -6.27 -5.94 26.12
N VAL A 155 -4.97 -6.19 26.19
CA VAL A 155 -4.12 -6.01 27.38
C VAL A 155 -3.07 -4.96 27.06
N SER A 156 -2.95 -3.96 27.93
CA SER A 156 -1.90 -2.95 27.81
C SER A 156 -0.71 -3.35 28.67
N ASP A 157 0.49 -3.32 28.09
CA ASP A 157 1.72 -3.51 28.86
C ASP A 157 2.08 -2.25 29.68
N SER A 158 3.11 -2.36 30.51
CA SER A 158 3.65 -1.22 31.30
C SER A 158 4.19 -0.06 30.45
N SER A 159 4.37 -0.27 29.14
CA SER A 159 4.78 0.72 28.15
C SER A 159 3.61 1.27 27.32
N GLU A 160 2.36 1.01 27.75
CA GLU A 160 1.11 1.36 27.05
C GLU A 160 0.96 0.75 25.65
N ARG A 161 1.72 -0.31 25.33
CA ARG A 161 1.52 -1.06 24.08
C ARG A 161 0.37 -2.04 24.25
N LYS A 162 -0.48 -2.06 23.24
CA LYS A 162 -1.67 -2.92 23.19
C LYS A 162 -1.27 -4.28 22.63
N THR A 163 -1.62 -5.31 23.36
CA THR A 163 -1.49 -6.72 22.96
C THR A 163 -2.86 -7.37 23.00
N TYR A 164 -3.07 -8.37 22.15
CA TYR A 164 -4.37 -9.01 21.99
C TYR A 164 -4.23 -10.47 22.41
N ILE A 165 -4.96 -10.87 23.44
CA ILE A 165 -4.91 -12.22 23.99
C ILE A 165 -6.30 -12.85 24.00
N ARG A 166 -6.35 -14.17 23.91
CA ARG A 166 -7.59 -14.93 24.01
C ARG A 166 -8.06 -14.97 25.47
N ILE A 167 -9.32 -14.65 25.71
CA ILE A 167 -9.91 -14.42 27.04
C ILE A 167 -11.10 -15.33 27.35
N LYS A 168 -11.75 -15.91 26.34
CA LYS A 168 -12.69 -17.03 26.56
C LYS A 168 -11.93 -18.34 26.39
N SER A 169 -12.33 -19.46 27.00
CA SER A 169 -11.66 -20.76 26.77
C SER A 169 -12.17 -21.43 25.51
N ARG A 170 -11.36 -22.32 24.90
CA ARG A 170 -11.79 -23.15 23.76
C ARG A 170 -12.68 -24.31 24.23
N SER A 171 -12.52 -24.71 25.50
CA SER A 171 -13.17 -25.88 26.11
C SER A 171 -14.18 -25.52 27.20
N GLY A 172 -14.35 -24.23 27.51
CA GLY A 172 -15.29 -23.74 28.51
C GLY A 172 -14.75 -23.62 29.94
N ASP A 173 -13.46 -23.90 30.15
CA ASP A 173 -12.79 -23.65 31.43
C ASP A 173 -12.64 -22.15 31.71
N GLY A 174 -12.69 -21.76 32.99
CA GLY A 174 -12.49 -20.36 33.38
C GLY A 174 -11.04 -19.92 33.13
N LEU A 175 -10.85 -18.88 32.32
CA LEU A 175 -9.57 -18.17 32.25
C LEU A 175 -9.45 -17.17 33.40
N ASP A 176 -8.22 -16.93 33.84
CA ASP A 176 -7.89 -15.81 34.71
C ASP A 176 -7.98 -14.51 33.89
N LEU A 177 -9.09 -13.79 34.08
CA LEU A 177 -9.46 -12.59 33.33
C LEU A 177 -8.98 -11.30 33.98
N SER A 178 -8.07 -11.37 34.95
CA SER A 178 -7.77 -10.27 35.87
C SER A 178 -7.23 -8.99 35.22
N GLU A 179 -6.71 -9.05 33.99
CA GLU A 179 -6.02 -7.92 33.34
C GLU A 179 -6.56 -7.52 31.95
N ALA A 180 -7.48 -8.30 31.37
CA ALA A 180 -7.94 -8.06 30.00
C ALA A 180 -9.19 -7.19 29.94
N THR A 181 -9.15 -6.14 29.11
CA THR A 181 -10.32 -5.30 28.86
C THR A 181 -11.19 -5.90 27.78
N LEU A 182 -12.42 -6.23 28.15
CA LEU A 182 -13.49 -6.71 27.29
C LEU A 182 -14.28 -5.52 26.72
N ASP A 183 -13.75 -4.85 25.69
CA ASP A 183 -14.46 -3.80 24.95
C ASP A 183 -14.98 -4.35 23.62
N SER A 184 -16.29 -4.27 23.39
CA SER A 184 -16.92 -4.74 22.14
C SER A 184 -16.37 -4.05 20.89
N ARG A 185 -15.85 -2.82 21.01
CA ARG A 185 -15.18 -2.11 19.91
C ARG A 185 -13.84 -2.73 19.56
N VAL A 186 -13.12 -3.26 20.55
CA VAL A 186 -11.86 -3.99 20.32
C VAL A 186 -12.15 -5.28 19.57
N SER A 187 -13.11 -6.06 20.06
CA SER A 187 -13.51 -7.32 19.42
C SER A 187 -14.03 -7.10 17.99
N ALA A 188 -14.84 -6.06 17.77
CA ALA A 188 -15.30 -5.68 16.43
C ALA A 188 -14.14 -5.22 15.52
N GLY A 189 -13.18 -4.47 16.07
CA GLY A 189 -11.98 -4.04 15.35
C GLY A 189 -11.08 -5.21 14.94
N LEU A 190 -10.89 -6.18 15.82
CA LEU A 190 -10.16 -7.42 15.52
C LEU A 190 -10.87 -8.26 14.47
N LYS A 191 -12.20 -8.42 14.58
CA LYS A 191 -13.00 -9.13 13.58
C LYS A 191 -12.86 -8.50 12.20
N PHE A 192 -13.10 -7.19 12.10
CA PHE A 192 -12.96 -6.46 10.84
C PHE A 192 -11.53 -6.56 10.26
N ALA A 193 -10.50 -6.46 11.12
CA ALA A 193 -9.13 -6.63 10.70
C ALA A 193 -8.86 -8.06 10.18
N CYS A 194 -9.37 -9.09 10.86
CA CYS A 194 -9.26 -10.48 10.43
C CYS A 194 -9.88 -10.68 9.05
N GLU A 195 -11.14 -10.26 8.86
CA GLU A 195 -11.85 -10.36 7.58
C GLU A 195 -11.06 -9.68 6.47
N THR A 196 -10.56 -8.46 6.72
CA THR A 196 -9.73 -7.72 5.75
C THR A 196 -8.43 -8.47 5.41
N ILE A 197 -7.77 -9.09 6.41
CA ILE A 197 -6.52 -9.82 6.21
C ILE A 197 -6.78 -11.10 5.38
N VAL A 198 -7.85 -11.84 5.68
CA VAL A 198 -8.26 -13.03 4.92
C VAL A 198 -8.56 -12.65 3.47
N GLU A 199 -9.36 -11.61 3.24
CA GLU A 199 -9.66 -11.12 1.89
C GLU A 199 -8.41 -10.73 1.09
N GLN A 200 -7.38 -10.18 1.74
CA GLN A 200 -6.17 -9.69 1.08
C GLN A 200 -5.09 -10.75 0.88
N HIS A 201 -5.09 -11.78 1.72
CA HIS A 201 -3.99 -12.74 1.83
C HIS A 201 -4.46 -14.20 1.84
N GLU A 202 -5.62 -14.48 1.26
CA GLU A 202 -6.19 -15.84 1.17
C GLU A 202 -5.19 -16.83 0.57
N ASP A 203 -4.63 -16.52 -0.60
CA ASP A 203 -3.67 -17.37 -1.30
C ASP A 203 -2.46 -17.71 -0.42
N GLU A 204 -1.89 -16.71 0.28
CA GLU A 204 -0.79 -16.93 1.22
C GLU A 204 -1.20 -17.81 2.40
N MET A 205 -2.41 -17.64 2.94
CA MET A 205 -2.88 -18.47 4.04
C MET A 205 -3.07 -19.92 3.61
N ILE A 206 -3.69 -20.15 2.45
CA ILE A 206 -3.86 -21.51 1.91
C ILE A 206 -2.50 -22.16 1.65
N GLU A 207 -1.55 -21.43 1.06
CA GLU A 207 -0.18 -21.91 0.86
C GLU A 207 0.45 -22.35 2.19
N PHE A 208 0.35 -21.52 3.22
CA PHE A 208 0.94 -21.78 4.53
C PHE A 208 0.29 -22.93 5.29
N PHE A 209 -1.05 -23.03 5.28
CA PHE A 209 -1.77 -24.04 6.06
C PHE A 209 -1.95 -25.38 5.32
N SER A 210 -1.71 -25.42 4.01
CA SER A 210 -1.74 -26.67 3.23
C SER A 210 -0.63 -27.66 3.61
N HIS A 211 0.41 -27.19 4.32
CA HIS A 211 1.53 -27.99 4.78
C HIS A 211 1.74 -27.84 6.29
N GLU A 212 2.40 -28.83 6.91
CA GLU A 212 2.86 -28.69 8.29
C GLU A 212 4.10 -27.81 8.33
N MET A 213 4.02 -26.70 9.07
CA MET A 213 5.15 -25.81 9.26
C MET A 213 5.23 -25.38 10.72
N GLU A 214 6.45 -25.21 11.22
CA GLU A 214 6.70 -24.60 12.51
C GLU A 214 6.75 -23.07 12.35
N ASN A 215 6.43 -22.34 13.42
CA ASN A 215 6.52 -20.87 13.46
C ASN A 215 5.69 -20.16 12.38
N VAL A 216 4.52 -20.72 12.04
CA VAL A 216 3.59 -20.15 11.04
C VAL A 216 3.29 -18.69 11.34
N LYS A 217 3.03 -18.35 12.61
CA LYS A 217 2.77 -16.97 13.07
C LYS A 217 3.83 -15.98 12.60
N ASP A 218 5.10 -16.26 12.86
CA ASP A 218 6.17 -15.31 12.58
C ASP A 218 6.46 -15.23 11.09
N HIS A 219 6.42 -16.37 10.39
CA HIS A 219 6.63 -16.38 8.95
C HIS A 219 5.48 -15.69 8.22
N LEU A 220 4.23 -16.02 8.52
CA LEU A 220 3.07 -15.48 7.83
C LEU A 220 2.87 -14.01 8.21
N CYS A 221 2.70 -13.69 9.50
CA CYS A 221 2.34 -12.35 9.93
C CYS A 221 3.48 -11.33 9.85
N SER A 222 4.75 -11.77 9.87
CA SER A 222 5.89 -10.83 9.85
C SER A 222 6.74 -10.89 8.58
N ARG A 223 6.94 -12.07 7.96
CA ARG A 223 7.81 -12.17 6.77
C ARG A 223 7.05 -12.16 5.45
N ARG A 224 5.84 -12.73 5.43
CA ARG A 224 5.04 -12.86 4.21
C ARG A 224 4.12 -11.67 3.99
N THR A 225 3.46 -11.17 5.03
CA THR A 225 2.44 -10.11 4.94
C THR A 225 2.88 -8.76 5.51
N ASP A 226 4.04 -8.69 6.17
CA ASP A 226 4.57 -7.48 6.83
C ASP A 226 3.58 -6.79 7.80
N LEU A 227 2.59 -7.53 8.33
CA LEU A 227 1.59 -7.01 9.27
C LEU A 227 2.18 -6.74 10.66
N CYS A 228 3.12 -7.58 11.07
CA CYS A 228 3.81 -7.50 12.34
C CYS A 228 5.27 -7.08 12.16
N ASP A 229 5.72 -6.12 12.97
CA ASP A 229 7.13 -5.83 13.11
C ASP A 229 7.85 -7.05 13.71
N ARG A 230 8.99 -7.44 13.12
CA ARG A 230 9.88 -8.49 13.66
C ARG A 230 10.41 -8.17 15.06
N ALA A 231 10.23 -6.93 15.52
CA ALA A 231 10.65 -6.45 16.83
C ALA A 231 9.60 -6.68 17.94
N LEU A 232 8.37 -7.09 17.61
CA LEU A 232 7.32 -7.41 18.59
C LEU A 232 7.46 -8.85 19.15
N ASN A 233 8.68 -9.35 19.30
CA ASN A 233 8.93 -10.57 20.09
C ASN A 233 8.53 -10.27 21.55
N LEU A 234 7.29 -10.61 21.90
CA LEU A 234 6.92 -10.89 23.27
C LEU A 234 7.72 -12.12 23.72
N PRO A 235 8.18 -12.14 24.98
CA PRO A 235 9.13 -13.11 25.47
C PRO A 235 8.51 -14.51 25.37
N HIS A 236 9.27 -15.45 24.80
CA HIS A 236 9.04 -16.85 25.06
C HIS A 236 9.16 -17.04 26.57
N ASP A 237 8.08 -17.49 27.23
CA ASP A 237 8.14 -17.93 28.62
C ASP A 237 9.26 -18.96 28.76
N GLU A 238 10.35 -18.57 29.41
CA GLU A 238 11.33 -19.48 30.00
C GLU A 238 10.82 -19.89 31.39
N LEU A 239 10.29 -21.12 31.52
CA LEU A 239 10.83 -22.18 32.40
C LEU A 239 9.99 -23.47 32.34
#